data_AF-A0A2L0BH42-F1
#
_entry.id   AF-A0A2L0BH42-F1
#
_cell.length_a   1.000
_cell.length_b   1.000
_cell.length_c   1.000
_cell.angle_alpha   90.00
_cell.angle_beta   90.00
_cell.angle_gamma   90.00
#
_symmetry.space_group_name_H-M   'P 1'
#
loop_
_entity.id
_entity.type
_entity.pdbx_description
1 polymer ?
#
loop_
_entity_poly.entity_id
_entity_poly.type
_entity_poly.pdbx_seq_one_letter_code
_entity_poly.pdbx_strand_id
1 'polypeptide(L)'
;RFLYYLGRIKAARLEYSVAHKHLVQAMRKAPQNAAVGFRQTVQKLTVVVELLLGDIPERQIFRQASMRHSLGPYFQLTQAVRMGNLQRFGEVLENFGPQFRQDHTFTLILRLRHNVIKTAIRSIGLSYSRISPQDIAKKLGLDSAEDAEFIVAKAIRDGVIEATLDPQGGYMRSKESMDIYCTKEPQLAFHQRISFCLDLHNQSVK
;
A
#
# COMPACT_ATOMS: atom_id res chain seq x y z
N ARG A 1 11.90 18.43 -11.12
CA ARG A 1 12.98 17.44 -10.87
C ARG A 1 13.38 17.37 -9.39
N PHE A 2 13.62 18.50 -8.70
CA PHE A 2 13.93 18.54 -7.26
C PHE A 2 13.01 17.66 -6.39
N LEU A 3 11.68 17.83 -6.53
CA LEU A 3 10.69 17.07 -5.76
C LEU A 3 10.76 15.55 -5.96
N TYR A 4 11.18 15.08 -7.14
CA TYR A 4 11.34 13.66 -7.41
C TYR A 4 12.50 13.07 -6.60
N TYR A 5 13.65 13.75 -6.59
CA TYR A 5 14.81 13.31 -5.81
C TYR A 5 14.56 13.41 -4.31
N LEU A 6 13.86 14.46 -3.87
CA LEU A 6 13.44 14.58 -2.48
C LEU A 6 12.51 13.42 -2.07
N GLY A 7 11.52 13.09 -2.91
CA GLY A 7 10.65 11.93 -2.72
C GLY A 7 11.41 10.61 -2.64
N ARG A 8 12.42 10.41 -3.50
CA ARG A 8 13.29 9.22 -3.46
C ARG A 8 14.08 9.08 -2.16
N ILE A 9 14.71 10.17 -1.70
CA ILE A 9 15.48 10.17 -0.44
C ILE A 9 14.54 9.88 0.74
N LYS A 10 13.36 10.49 0.75
CA LYS A 10 12.35 10.27 1.80
C LYS A 10 11.81 8.84 1.80
N ALA A 11 11.57 8.25 0.62
CA ALA A 11 11.17 6.84 0.51
C ALA A 11 12.26 5.89 1.04
N ALA A 12 13.54 6.20 0.81
CA ALA A 12 14.65 5.41 1.36
C ALA A 12 14.71 5.48 2.90
N ARG A 13 14.40 6.64 3.49
CA ARG A 13 14.35 6.91 4.93
C ARG A 13 13.10 6.38 5.65
N LEU A 14 12.25 5.57 4.98
CA LEU A 14 10.98 5.03 5.51
C LEU A 14 9.87 6.07 5.73
N GLU A 15 10.05 7.33 5.29
CA GLU A 15 9.03 8.38 5.39
C GLU A 15 8.06 8.32 4.18
N TYR A 16 7.24 7.27 4.11
CA TYR A 16 6.41 6.99 2.93
C TYR A 16 5.31 8.03 2.67
N SER A 17 4.65 8.55 3.71
CA SER A 17 3.55 9.51 3.55
C SER A 17 4.03 10.84 2.97
N VAL A 18 5.21 11.30 3.38
CA VAL A 18 5.84 12.53 2.88
C VAL A 18 6.39 12.31 1.47
N ALA A 19 7.03 11.15 1.24
CA ALA A 19 7.52 10.78 -0.09
C ALA A 19 6.39 10.77 -1.12
N HIS A 20 5.25 10.15 -0.80
CA HIS A 20 4.09 10.10 -1.67
C HIS A 20 3.58 11.51 -2.06
N LYS A 21 3.44 12.42 -1.09
CA LYS A 21 3.03 13.82 -1.36
C LYS A 21 3.98 14.52 -2.35
N HIS A 22 5.28 14.39 -2.16
CA HIS A 22 6.27 15.00 -3.07
C HIS A 22 6.28 14.37 -4.45
N LEU A 23 6.06 13.05 -4.55
CA LEU A 23 5.98 12.34 -5.84
C LEU A 23 4.72 12.73 -6.62
N VAL A 24 3.57 12.85 -5.95
CA VAL A 24 2.32 13.34 -6.58
C VAL A 24 2.48 14.78 -7.08
N GLN A 25 3.11 15.65 -6.29
CA GLN A 25 3.43 17.01 -6.73
C GLN A 25 4.39 17.02 -7.92
N ALA A 26 5.40 16.13 -7.92
CA ALA A 26 6.35 16.00 -9.03
C ALA A 26 5.65 15.53 -10.32
N MET A 27 4.69 14.61 -10.22
CA MET A 27 3.87 14.15 -11.34
C MET A 27 3.00 15.27 -11.91
N ARG A 28 2.31 16.03 -11.05
CA ARG A 28 1.43 17.13 -11.49
C ARG A 28 2.21 18.28 -12.14
N LYS A 29 3.44 18.54 -11.69
CA LYS A 29 4.32 19.56 -12.26
C LYS A 29 5.04 19.12 -13.55
N ALA A 30 4.93 17.86 -13.95
CA ALA A 30 5.53 17.40 -15.20
C ALA A 30 4.67 17.85 -16.41
N PRO A 31 5.28 18.27 -17.53
CA PRO A 31 4.54 18.69 -18.71
C PRO A 31 3.76 17.51 -19.30
N GLN A 32 2.51 17.77 -19.72
CA GLN A 32 1.57 16.71 -20.11
C GLN A 32 2.02 15.92 -21.34
N ASN A 33 2.55 16.61 -22.36
CA ASN A 33 2.73 16.03 -23.70
C ASN A 33 4.17 15.63 -24.06
N ALA A 34 5.20 16.13 -23.35
CA ALA A 34 6.60 15.97 -23.79
C ALA A 34 7.43 15.00 -22.93
N ALA A 35 7.12 14.85 -21.64
CA ALA A 35 8.00 14.17 -20.69
C ALA A 35 7.55 12.74 -20.34
N VAL A 36 7.30 11.90 -21.36
CA VAL A 36 6.76 10.54 -21.15
C VAL A 36 7.70 9.66 -20.31
N GLY A 37 9.00 9.65 -20.61
CA GLY A 37 9.97 8.84 -19.85
C GLY A 37 10.08 9.25 -18.38
N PHE A 38 10.15 10.54 -18.09
CA PHE A 38 10.18 11.03 -16.71
C PHE A 38 8.89 10.67 -15.96
N ARG A 39 7.72 10.82 -16.59
CA ARG A 39 6.44 10.42 -15.99
C ARG A 39 6.38 8.93 -15.70
N GLN A 40 6.88 8.08 -16.61
CA GLN A 40 6.97 6.63 -16.36
C GLN A 40 7.83 6.33 -15.14
N THR A 41 9.02 6.91 -15.02
CA THR A 41 9.92 6.65 -13.88
C THR A 41 9.31 7.11 -12.55
N VAL A 42 8.72 8.31 -12.53
CA VAL A 42 8.06 8.82 -11.33
C VAL A 42 6.86 7.93 -10.98
N GLN A 43 6.05 7.52 -11.97
CA GLN A 43 4.88 6.67 -11.74
C GLN A 43 5.25 5.29 -11.18
N LYS A 44 6.30 4.65 -11.70
CA LYS A 44 6.82 3.38 -11.16
C LYS A 44 7.13 3.50 -9.67
N LEU A 45 7.84 4.57 -9.29
CA LEU A 45 8.18 4.82 -7.90
C LEU A 45 6.94 5.15 -7.05
N THR A 46 6.03 5.97 -7.56
CA THR A 46 4.78 6.32 -6.86
C THR A 46 3.97 5.07 -6.53
N VAL A 47 3.80 4.15 -7.49
CA VAL A 47 3.09 2.87 -7.27
C VAL A 47 3.76 2.05 -6.18
N VAL A 48 5.09 1.96 -6.15
CA VAL A 48 5.80 1.23 -5.09
C VAL A 48 5.59 1.87 -3.72
N VAL A 49 5.61 3.21 -3.63
CA VAL A 49 5.39 3.91 -2.35
C VAL A 49 3.93 3.78 -1.89
N GLU A 50 2.94 3.86 -2.80
CA GLU A 50 1.53 3.62 -2.47
C GLU A 50 1.31 2.22 -1.91
N LEU A 51 1.88 1.20 -2.56
CA LEU A 51 1.82 -0.18 -2.07
C LEU A 51 2.50 -0.35 -0.70
N LEU A 52 3.55 0.44 -0.42
CA LEU A 52 4.22 0.43 0.89
C LEU A 52 3.41 1.12 1.99
N LEU A 53 2.53 2.06 1.64
CA LEU A 53 1.56 2.65 2.57
C LEU A 53 0.39 1.70 2.85
N GLY A 54 0.23 0.64 2.05
CA GLY A 54 -0.89 -0.29 2.13
C GLY A 54 -2.11 0.15 1.33
N ASP A 55 -1.97 1.21 0.52
CA ASP A 55 -3.00 1.70 -0.38
C ASP A 55 -2.86 1.05 -1.77
N ILE A 56 -4.00 0.71 -2.37
CA ILE A 56 -4.02 0.08 -3.69
C ILE A 56 -4.16 1.17 -4.76
N PRO A 57 -3.23 1.25 -5.74
CA PRO A 57 -3.29 2.25 -6.80
C PRO A 57 -4.51 2.06 -7.71
N GLU A 58 -5.00 3.17 -8.27
CA GLU A 58 -6.13 3.14 -9.20
C GLU A 58 -5.79 2.44 -10.51
N ARG A 59 -6.73 1.63 -11.02
CA ARG A 59 -6.57 0.87 -12.28
C ARG A 59 -6.37 1.76 -13.50
N GLN A 60 -6.82 3.01 -13.46
CA GLN A 60 -6.74 3.94 -14.59
C GLN A 60 -5.29 4.29 -14.94
N ILE A 61 -4.41 4.30 -13.94
CA ILE A 61 -2.97 4.59 -14.08
C ILE A 61 -2.32 3.59 -15.05
N PHE A 62 -2.69 2.31 -14.94
CA PHE A 62 -2.11 1.23 -15.74
C PHE A 62 -2.70 1.14 -17.16
N ARG A 63 -3.80 1.84 -17.45
CA ARG A 63 -4.48 1.78 -18.76
C ARG A 63 -3.90 2.76 -19.78
N GLN A 64 -3.09 3.74 -19.36
CA GLN A 64 -2.51 4.73 -20.26
C GLN A 64 -1.58 4.07 -21.29
N ALA A 65 -1.86 4.27 -22.58
CA ALA A 65 -1.17 3.59 -23.69
C ALA A 65 0.36 3.80 -23.64
N SER A 66 0.80 5.01 -23.28
CA SER A 66 2.21 5.37 -23.16
C SER A 66 2.93 4.72 -21.98
N MET A 67 2.22 4.19 -20.98
CA MET A 67 2.82 3.63 -19.76
C MET A 67 2.57 2.12 -19.59
N ARG A 68 1.65 1.54 -20.37
CA ARG A 68 1.20 0.14 -20.23
C ARG A 68 2.34 -0.87 -20.27
N HIS A 69 3.25 -0.77 -21.25
CA HIS A 69 4.36 -1.72 -21.38
C HIS A 69 5.36 -1.62 -20.22
N SER A 70 5.66 -0.39 -19.79
CA SER A 70 6.63 -0.13 -18.71
C SER A 70 6.09 -0.50 -17.32
N LEU A 71 4.76 -0.42 -17.13
CA LEU A 71 4.08 -0.73 -15.87
C LEU A 71 3.57 -2.18 -15.78
N GLY A 72 3.71 -3.00 -16.82
CA GLY A 72 3.26 -4.40 -16.80
C GLY A 72 3.75 -5.22 -15.59
N PRO A 73 5.06 -5.20 -15.26
CA PRO A 73 5.60 -5.89 -14.09
C PRO A 73 5.04 -5.35 -12.76
N TYR A 74 4.91 -4.02 -12.66
CA TYR A 74 4.36 -3.35 -11.48
C TYR A 74 2.87 -3.64 -11.31
N PHE A 75 2.13 -3.85 -12.40
CA PHE A 75 0.73 -4.26 -12.35
C PHE A 75 0.57 -5.67 -11.77
N GLN A 76 1.40 -6.63 -12.19
CA GLN A 76 1.39 -7.98 -11.61
C GLN A 76 1.78 -7.95 -10.13
N LEU A 77 2.75 -7.11 -9.77
CA LEU A 77 3.13 -6.87 -8.38
C LEU A 77 1.94 -6.33 -7.56
N THR A 78 1.26 -5.29 -8.04
CA THR A 78 0.04 -4.75 -7.41
C THR A 78 -1.04 -5.83 -7.25
N GLN A 79 -1.22 -6.69 -8.26
CA GLN A 79 -2.20 -7.78 -8.20
C GLN A 79 -1.85 -8.81 -7.11
N ALA A 80 -0.58 -9.16 -6.97
CA ALA A 80 -0.12 -10.05 -5.90
C ALA A 80 -0.34 -9.44 -4.51
N VAL A 81 0.00 -8.15 -4.33
CA VAL A 81 -0.22 -7.42 -3.07
C VAL A 81 -1.70 -7.34 -2.72
N ARG A 82 -2.56 -7.00 -3.70
CA ARG A 82 -4.01 -6.91 -3.51
C ARG A 82 -4.64 -8.23 -3.08
N MET A 83 -4.18 -9.34 -3.64
CA MET A 83 -4.68 -10.67 -3.29
C MET A 83 -4.12 -11.18 -1.97
N GLY A 84 -3.06 -10.56 -1.43
CA GLY A 84 -2.43 -10.99 -0.18
C GLY A 84 -1.70 -12.34 -0.29
N ASN A 85 -1.36 -12.81 -1.50
CA ASN A 85 -0.77 -14.13 -1.71
C ASN A 85 0.76 -14.03 -1.80
N LEU A 86 1.46 -14.64 -0.83
CA LEU A 86 2.92 -14.65 -0.77
C LEU A 86 3.60 -15.46 -1.88
N GLN A 87 2.98 -16.54 -2.35
CA GLN A 87 3.54 -17.40 -3.41
C GLN A 87 3.63 -16.64 -4.73
N ARG A 88 2.50 -16.04 -5.16
CA ARG A 88 2.47 -15.19 -6.35
C ARG A 88 3.40 -13.99 -6.26
N PHE A 89 3.56 -13.43 -5.07
CA PHE A 89 4.54 -12.36 -4.86
C PHE A 89 5.98 -12.85 -5.08
N GLY A 90 6.32 -14.06 -4.63
CA GLY A 90 7.60 -14.72 -4.89
C GLY A 90 7.84 -14.94 -6.38
N GLU A 91 6.87 -15.54 -7.09
CA GLU A 91 6.94 -15.80 -8.54
C GLU A 91 7.18 -14.51 -9.35
N VAL A 92 6.47 -13.42 -9.02
CA VAL A 92 6.65 -12.13 -9.69
C VAL A 92 8.05 -11.56 -9.42
N LEU A 93 8.59 -11.75 -8.22
CA LEU A 93 9.93 -11.27 -7.86
C LEU A 93 11.04 -12.04 -8.58
N GLU A 94 10.85 -13.34 -8.81
CA GLU A 94 11.77 -14.17 -9.61
C GLU A 94 11.70 -13.81 -11.09
N ASN A 95 10.49 -13.72 -11.66
CA ASN A 95 10.28 -13.44 -13.08
C ASN A 95 10.76 -12.03 -13.51
N PHE A 96 10.50 -11.00 -12.67
CA PHE A 96 10.81 -9.60 -13.00
C PHE A 96 11.98 -9.01 -12.21
N GLY A 97 12.72 -9.85 -11.46
CA GLY A 97 13.91 -9.47 -10.71
C GLY A 97 14.91 -8.56 -11.44
N PRO A 98 15.35 -8.85 -12.68
CA PRO A 98 16.31 -8.01 -13.37
C PRO A 98 15.76 -6.61 -13.71
N GLN A 99 14.47 -6.50 -14.06
CA GLN A 99 13.84 -5.22 -14.37
C GLN A 99 13.75 -4.31 -13.13
N PHE A 100 13.39 -4.88 -11.98
CA PHE A 100 13.33 -4.13 -10.72
C PHE A 100 14.70 -3.66 -10.22
N ARG A 101 15.78 -4.36 -10.58
CA ARG A 101 17.17 -3.94 -10.29
C ARG A 101 17.60 -2.78 -11.18
N GLN A 102 17.24 -2.82 -12.46
CA GLN A 102 17.47 -1.69 -13.39
C GLN A 102 16.73 -0.43 -12.95
N ASP A 103 15.50 -0.57 -12.43
CA ASP A 103 14.71 0.55 -11.92
C ASP A 103 15.14 1.03 -10.51
N HIS A 104 16.15 0.40 -9.90
CA HIS A 104 16.63 0.67 -8.53
C HIS A 104 15.55 0.63 -7.43
N THR A 105 14.42 -0.05 -7.67
CA THR A 105 13.31 -0.20 -6.71
C THR A 105 13.34 -1.52 -5.95
N PHE A 106 14.32 -2.40 -6.22
CA PHE A 106 14.38 -3.74 -5.65
C PHE A 106 14.38 -3.76 -4.11
N THR A 107 15.10 -2.85 -3.46
CA THR A 107 15.15 -2.75 -1.99
C THR A 107 13.81 -2.36 -1.37
N LEU A 108 13.03 -1.52 -2.05
CA LEU A 108 11.68 -1.13 -1.65
C LEU A 108 10.71 -2.30 -1.84
N ILE A 109 10.86 -3.06 -2.93
CA ILE A 109 10.00 -4.21 -3.23
C ILE A 109 10.19 -5.34 -2.23
N LEU A 110 11.43 -5.63 -1.79
CA LEU A 110 11.66 -6.62 -0.73
C LEU A 110 10.88 -6.30 0.56
N ARG A 111 10.70 -5.01 0.86
CA ARG A 111 9.91 -4.55 2.01
C ARG A 111 8.41 -4.80 1.80
N LEU A 112 7.90 -4.84 0.57
CA LEU A 112 6.48 -5.12 0.32
C LEU A 112 6.02 -6.44 0.90
N ARG A 113 6.89 -7.45 1.12
CA ARG A 113 6.50 -8.73 1.73
C ARG A 113 5.77 -8.56 3.06
N HIS A 114 6.21 -7.65 3.93
CA HIS A 114 5.49 -7.39 5.18
C HIS A 114 4.15 -6.68 4.96
N ASN A 115 4.05 -5.86 3.91
CA ASN A 115 2.80 -5.20 3.54
C ASN A 115 1.80 -6.19 2.93
N VAL A 116 2.25 -7.15 2.10
CA VAL A 116 1.38 -8.23 1.60
C VAL A 116 0.75 -9.00 2.76
N ILE A 117 1.53 -9.34 3.79
CA ILE A 117 1.03 -9.99 5.00
C ILE A 117 0.01 -9.11 5.71
N LYS A 118 0.30 -7.82 5.92
CA LYS A 118 -0.65 -6.88 6.55
C LYS A 118 -1.96 -6.77 5.75
N THR A 119 -1.89 -6.65 4.42
CA THR A 119 -3.06 -6.59 3.54
C THR A 119 -3.87 -7.88 3.57
N ALA A 120 -3.21 -9.05 3.57
CA ALA A 120 -3.85 -10.35 3.65
C ALA A 120 -4.63 -10.50 4.96
N ILE A 121 -4.00 -10.17 6.09
CA ILE A 121 -4.63 -10.26 7.42
C ILE A 121 -5.80 -9.26 7.49
N ARG A 122 -5.65 -8.04 6.98
CA ARG A 122 -6.75 -7.06 6.91
C ARG A 122 -7.94 -7.61 6.13
N SER A 123 -7.69 -8.25 4.97
CA SER A 123 -8.75 -8.90 4.19
C SER A 123 -9.45 -10.03 4.96
N ILE A 124 -8.69 -10.82 5.72
CA ILE A 124 -9.25 -11.89 6.56
C ILE A 124 -10.11 -11.30 7.69
N GLY A 125 -9.62 -10.28 8.38
CA GLY A 125 -10.35 -9.62 9.48
C GLY A 125 -11.66 -8.95 9.02
N LEU A 126 -11.70 -8.44 7.78
CA LEU A 126 -12.93 -7.92 7.17
C LEU A 126 -13.90 -9.01 6.72
N SER A 127 -13.39 -10.19 6.35
CA SER A 127 -14.21 -11.27 5.79
C SER A 127 -14.84 -12.16 6.86
N TYR A 128 -14.21 -12.28 8.03
CA TYR A 128 -14.61 -13.21 9.08
C TYR A 128 -14.82 -12.51 10.42
N SER A 129 -15.93 -12.81 11.08
CA SER A 129 -16.19 -12.37 12.47
C SER A 129 -15.37 -13.20 13.48
N ARG A 130 -15.21 -14.50 13.21
CA ARG A 130 -14.41 -15.43 14.01
C ARG A 130 -13.62 -16.34 13.09
N ILE A 131 -12.35 -16.55 13.39
CA ILE A 131 -11.47 -17.45 12.62
C ILE A 131 -10.39 -18.04 13.53
N SER A 132 -10.04 -19.32 13.29
CA SER A 132 -8.97 -20.00 14.02
C SER A 132 -7.58 -19.61 13.48
N PRO A 133 -6.53 -19.56 14.31
CA PRO A 133 -5.15 -19.33 13.84
C PRO A 133 -4.67 -20.38 12.83
N GLN A 134 -5.16 -21.63 12.93
CA GLN A 134 -4.83 -22.71 11.99
C GLN A 134 -5.36 -22.41 10.57
N ASP A 135 -6.58 -21.89 10.46
CA ASP A 135 -7.16 -21.53 9.16
C ASP A 135 -6.49 -20.27 8.58
N ILE A 136 -6.04 -19.35 9.44
CA ILE A 136 -5.22 -18.20 9.03
C ILE A 136 -3.89 -18.70 8.45
N ALA A 137 -3.20 -19.63 9.12
CA ALA A 137 -1.94 -20.20 8.65
C ALA A 137 -2.10 -20.85 7.27
N LYS A 138 -3.14 -21.68 7.09
CA LYS A 138 -3.45 -22.31 5.80
C LYS A 138 -3.73 -21.29 4.68
N LYS A 139 -4.46 -20.20 4.98
CA LYS A 139 -4.76 -19.15 4.00
C LYS A 139 -3.55 -18.29 3.64
N LEU A 140 -2.66 -18.04 4.59
CA LEU A 140 -1.42 -17.28 4.36
C LEU A 140 -0.30 -18.15 3.76
N GLY A 141 -0.43 -19.48 3.81
CA GLY A 141 0.61 -20.41 3.40
C GLY A 141 1.77 -20.46 4.40
N LEU A 142 1.46 -20.37 5.70
CA LEU A 142 2.43 -20.53 6.79
C LEU A 142 2.38 -21.98 7.32
N ASP A 143 3.54 -22.51 7.67
CA ASP A 143 3.68 -23.92 8.10
C ASP A 143 3.28 -24.13 9.58
N SER A 144 3.38 -23.09 10.42
CA SER A 144 3.08 -23.17 11.85
C SER A 144 1.86 -22.34 12.25
N ALA A 145 1.01 -22.90 13.11
CA ALA A 145 -0.11 -22.20 13.72
C ALA A 145 0.36 -21.15 14.75
N GLU A 146 1.49 -21.39 15.42
CA GLU A 146 2.08 -20.47 16.39
C GLU A 146 2.57 -19.19 15.69
N ASP A 147 3.19 -19.33 14.51
CA ASP A 147 3.63 -18.18 13.72
C ASP A 147 2.45 -17.31 13.28
N ALA A 148 1.33 -17.93 12.90
CA ALA A 148 0.12 -17.21 12.57
C ALA A 148 -0.42 -16.42 13.78
N GLU A 149 -0.39 -17.01 14.97
CA GLU A 149 -0.81 -16.34 16.21
C GLU A 149 0.08 -15.12 16.52
N PHE A 150 1.40 -15.25 16.42
CA PHE A 150 2.33 -14.13 16.62
C PHE A 150 2.13 -13.00 15.62
N ILE A 151 1.91 -13.33 14.34
CA ILE A 151 1.68 -12.34 13.29
C ILE A 151 0.35 -11.62 13.53
N VAL A 152 -0.71 -12.34 13.93
CA VAL A 152 -2.01 -11.76 14.26
C VAL A 152 -1.91 -10.85 15.49
N ALA A 153 -1.22 -11.29 16.55
CA ALA A 153 -0.99 -10.48 17.74
C ALA A 153 -0.20 -9.20 17.41
N LYS A 154 0.79 -9.30 16.52
CA LYS A 154 1.52 -8.13 16.00
C LYS A 154 0.63 -7.20 15.18
N ALA A 155 -0.25 -7.74 14.33
CA ALA A 155 -1.18 -6.94 13.53
C ALA A 155 -2.19 -6.17 14.40
N ILE A 156 -2.64 -6.77 15.50
CA ILE A 156 -3.50 -6.10 16.51
C ILE A 156 -2.72 -4.98 17.21
N ARG A 157 -1.47 -5.24 17.62
CA ARG A 157 -0.61 -4.23 18.26
C ARG A 157 -0.29 -3.04 17.32
N ASP A 158 -0.05 -3.34 16.04
CA ASP A 158 0.20 -2.33 15.00
C ASP A 158 -1.08 -1.54 14.63
N GLY A 159 -2.26 -1.90 15.17
CA GLY A 159 -3.53 -1.25 14.87
C GLY A 159 -4.04 -1.52 13.45
N VAL A 160 -3.55 -2.57 12.78
CA VAL A 160 -3.98 -2.91 11.41
C VAL A 160 -5.40 -3.51 11.41
N ILE A 161 -5.76 -4.22 12.48
CA ILE A 161 -7.06 -4.86 12.68
C ILE A 161 -7.51 -4.68 14.12
N GLU A 162 -8.79 -4.35 14.29
CA GLU A 162 -9.46 -4.35 15.57
C GLU A 162 -10.00 -5.75 15.88
N ALA A 163 -9.16 -6.59 16.48
CA ALA A 163 -9.55 -7.93 16.90
C ALA A 163 -9.05 -8.24 18.31
N THR A 164 -9.75 -9.14 18.98
CA THR A 164 -9.36 -9.71 20.27
C THR A 164 -9.02 -11.18 20.08
N LEU A 165 -7.85 -11.58 20.57
CA LEU A 165 -7.42 -12.97 20.60
C LEU A 165 -7.88 -13.60 21.92
N ASP A 166 -8.56 -14.74 21.86
CA ASP A 166 -8.95 -15.52 23.03
C ASP A 166 -8.03 -16.76 23.14
N PRO A 167 -7.08 -16.78 24.10
CA PRO A 167 -6.13 -17.89 24.25
C PRO A 167 -6.79 -19.21 24.69
N GLN A 168 -7.93 -19.16 25.38
CA GLN A 168 -8.61 -20.37 25.85
C GLN A 168 -9.50 -20.97 24.77
N GLY A 169 -10.15 -20.12 23.97
CA GLY A 169 -10.99 -20.52 22.85
C GLY A 169 -10.23 -20.88 21.58
N GLY A 170 -8.97 -20.46 21.44
CA GLY A 170 -8.16 -20.72 20.25
C GLY A 170 -8.71 -20.06 18.98
N TYR A 171 -9.46 -18.98 19.12
CA TYR A 171 -10.03 -18.21 18.00
C TYR A 171 -9.74 -16.72 18.12
N MET A 172 -9.55 -16.08 16.97
CA MET A 172 -9.55 -14.63 16.85
C MET A 172 -10.99 -14.17 16.62
N ARG A 173 -11.44 -13.19 17.40
CA ARG A 173 -12.73 -12.50 17.18
C ARG A 173 -12.45 -11.09 16.69
N SER A 174 -12.90 -10.74 15.49
CA SER A 174 -12.88 -9.35 15.02
C SER A 174 -13.98 -8.56 15.72
N LYS A 175 -13.71 -7.28 16.01
CA LYS A 175 -14.75 -6.34 16.42
C LYS A 175 -15.56 -5.98 15.18
N GLU A 176 -16.87 -5.87 15.34
CA GLU A 176 -17.74 -5.40 14.26
C GLU A 176 -17.38 -3.97 13.90
N SER A 177 -17.42 -3.66 12.61
CA SER A 177 -17.24 -2.30 12.10
C SER A 177 -18.33 -1.40 12.68
N MET A 178 -17.96 -0.53 13.62
CA MET A 178 -18.84 0.52 14.11
C MET A 178 -19.14 1.52 13.01
N ASP A 179 -20.29 2.19 13.12
CA ASP A 179 -20.66 3.26 12.21
C ASP A 179 -19.66 4.42 12.33
N ILE A 180 -19.00 4.74 11.21
CA ILE A 180 -17.98 5.78 11.10
C ILE A 180 -18.58 7.15 11.46
N TYR A 181 -19.88 7.36 11.22
CA TYR A 181 -20.57 8.62 11.53
C TYR A 181 -20.73 8.89 13.02
N CYS A 182 -20.62 7.87 13.88
CA CYS A 182 -20.59 8.07 15.33
C CYS A 182 -19.25 8.64 15.82
N THR A 183 -18.22 8.62 14.98
CA THR A 183 -16.87 9.09 15.33
C THR A 183 -16.59 10.49 14.78
N LYS A 184 -15.45 11.08 15.18
CA LYS A 184 -14.97 12.37 14.67
C LYS A 184 -14.27 12.27 13.31
N GLU A 185 -14.11 11.07 12.75
CA GLU A 185 -13.38 10.86 11.49
C GLU A 185 -13.95 11.66 10.32
N PRO A 186 -15.28 11.73 10.09
CA PRO A 186 -15.83 12.53 9.00
C PRO A 186 -15.51 14.02 9.16
N GLN A 187 -15.62 14.56 10.38
CA GLN A 187 -15.33 15.97 10.66
C GLN A 187 -13.86 16.31 10.35
N LEU A 188 -12.93 15.44 10.74
CA LEU A 188 -11.49 15.62 10.45
C LEU A 188 -11.21 15.57 8.94
N ALA A 189 -11.83 14.63 8.22
CA ALA A 189 -11.70 14.53 6.78
C ALA A 189 -12.23 15.78 6.06
N PHE A 190 -13.40 16.29 6.47
CA PHE A 190 -13.93 17.54 5.92
C PHE A 190 -13.04 18.74 6.25
N HIS A 191 -12.54 18.84 7.48
CA HIS A 191 -11.63 19.93 7.85
C HIS A 191 -10.37 19.95 6.97
N GLN A 192 -9.75 18.79 6.73
CA GLN A 192 -8.59 18.68 5.83
C GLN A 192 -8.92 19.12 4.40
N ARG A 193 -10.09 18.74 3.87
CA ARG A 193 -10.52 19.13 2.52
C ARG A 193 -10.82 20.62 2.42
N ILE A 194 -11.49 21.19 3.42
CA ILE A 194 -11.80 22.63 3.47
C ILE A 194 -10.50 23.43 3.53
N SER A 195 -9.57 23.07 4.42
CA SER A 195 -8.25 23.72 4.49
C SER A 195 -7.55 23.69 3.14
N PHE A 196 -7.52 22.54 2.46
CA PHE A 196 -6.89 22.43 1.14
C PHE A 196 -7.55 23.33 0.08
N CYS A 197 -8.89 23.38 0.06
CA CYS A 197 -9.62 24.25 -0.87
C CYS A 197 -9.39 25.74 -0.58
N LEU A 198 -9.37 26.14 0.69
CA LEU A 198 -9.09 27.51 1.10
C LEU A 198 -7.65 27.92 0.74
N ASP A 199 -6.68 27.04 0.95
CA ASP A 199 -5.29 27.29 0.55
C ASP A 199 -5.16 27.48 -0.97
N LEU A 200 -5.87 26.66 -1.76
CA LEU A 200 -5.89 26.79 -3.22
C LEU A 200 -6.55 28.10 -3.66
N HIS A 201 -7.64 28.50 -3.01
CA HIS A 201 -8.29 29.79 -3.26
C HIS A 201 -7.34 30.95 -2.95
N ASN A 202 -6.70 30.94 -1.77
CA ASN A 202 -5.74 31.96 -1.36
C ASN A 202 -4.52 32.07 -2.30
N GLN A 203 -4.08 30.94 -2.87
CA GLN A 203 -3.01 30.92 -3.88
C GLN A 203 -3.44 31.43 -5.25
N SER A 204 -4.74 31.35 -5.58
CA SER A 204 -5.27 31.77 -6.89
C SER A 204 -5.67 33.24 -6.90
N VAL A 205 -6.02 33.81 -5.74
CA VAL A 205 -6.36 35.24 -5.57
C VAL A 205 -5.11 36.12 -5.45
N LYS A 206 -3.99 35.56 -4.99
CA LYS A 206 -2.67 36.21 -5.01
C LYS A 206 -2.05 36.17 -6.40
#